data_AF-A0A4P1JZS5-F1
#
_entry.id   AF-A0A4P1JZS5-F1
#
_cell.length_a   1.000
_cell.length_b   1.000
_cell.length_c   1.000
_cell.angle_alpha   90.00
_cell.angle_beta   90.00
_cell.angle_gamma   90.00
#
_symmetry.space_group_name_H-M   'P 1'
#
loop_
_entity.id
_entity.type
_entity.pdbx_description
1 polymer ?
#
loop_
_entity_poly.entity_id
_entity_poly.type
_entity_poly.pdbx_seq_one_letter_code
_entity_poly.pdbx_strand_id
1 'polypeptide(L)'
;MPSLVSLALFWMINGYSAQEAEEQPLEIVQTVDHDGMERCLQGIAGFSLTMQCRVDAEGRAQGCEVQNPTAASRRNDRTFQCMASKMRFHYTDGTPAEGEWVEFRLGGQTVLGEGEYARHRNERRKREREAH
;
A
#
# COMPACT_ATOMS: atom_id res chain seq x y z
N MET A 1 -3.28 -56.36 55.17
CA MET A 1 -4.43 -55.96 54.33
C MET A 1 -4.59 -54.44 54.46
N PRO A 2 -4.87 -53.73 53.35
CA PRO A 2 -3.98 -52.69 52.82
C PRO A 2 -4.44 -51.26 53.17
N SER A 3 -3.51 -50.32 53.18
CA SER A 3 -3.82 -48.95 52.76
C SER A 3 -2.72 -48.50 51.80
N LEU A 4 -3.06 -48.67 50.52
CA LEU A 4 -2.38 -48.17 49.36
C LEU A 4 -2.60 -46.65 49.25
N VAL A 5 -1.76 -46.05 48.42
CA VAL A 5 -1.94 -44.72 47.82
C VAL A 5 -1.36 -43.55 48.62
N SER A 6 -0.03 -43.57 48.82
CA SER A 6 0.73 -42.32 48.83
C SER A 6 0.70 -41.76 47.41
N LEU A 7 -0.27 -40.87 47.16
CA LEU A 7 -0.38 -40.12 45.92
C LEU A 7 0.90 -39.31 45.69
N ALA A 8 1.70 -39.80 44.76
CA ALA A 8 2.65 -39.01 44.00
C ALA A 8 1.86 -37.90 43.27
N LEU A 9 1.73 -36.74 43.91
CA LEU A 9 1.06 -35.57 43.33
C LEU A 9 1.91 -34.31 43.55
N PHE A 10 3.19 -34.37 43.15
CA PHE A 10 4.10 -33.22 43.23
C PHE A 10 4.84 -32.91 41.93
N TRP A 11 4.54 -33.61 40.83
CA TRP A 11 5.22 -33.44 39.53
C TRP A 11 4.31 -32.96 38.39
N MET A 12 3.18 -32.31 38.70
CA MET A 12 2.25 -31.75 37.69
C MET A 12 2.11 -30.21 37.78
N ILE A 13 3.14 -29.45 38.15
CA ILE A 13 2.98 -27.98 38.28
C ILE A 13 4.12 -27.13 37.71
N ASN A 14 5.06 -27.67 36.94
CA ASN A 14 6.08 -26.80 36.30
C ASN A 14 6.45 -27.25 34.88
N GLY A 15 5.43 -27.56 34.09
CA GLY A 15 5.49 -27.48 32.64
C GLY A 15 4.76 -26.22 32.18
N TYR A 16 5.04 -25.06 32.79
CA TYR A 16 4.65 -23.78 32.22
C TYR A 16 5.56 -23.58 31.03
N SER A 17 5.11 -24.06 29.88
CA SER A 17 5.67 -23.73 28.59
C SER A 17 5.86 -22.22 28.60
N ALA A 18 7.13 -21.79 28.53
CA ALA A 18 7.41 -20.48 27.96
C ALA A 18 6.81 -20.54 26.56
N GLN A 19 5.55 -20.09 26.43
CA GLN A 19 5.07 -19.57 25.18
C GLN A 19 6.00 -18.38 24.93
N GLU A 20 7.09 -18.64 24.24
CA GLU A 20 7.70 -17.64 23.37
C GLU A 20 6.51 -17.08 22.60
N ALA A 21 6.07 -15.90 23.01
CA ALA A 21 5.12 -15.13 22.23
C ALA A 21 5.84 -14.94 20.90
N GLU A 22 5.47 -15.75 19.90
CA GLU A 22 5.89 -15.55 18.52
C GLU A 22 5.41 -14.14 18.18
N GLU A 23 6.33 -13.19 18.27
CA GLU A 23 6.12 -11.80 17.90
C GLU A 23 5.91 -11.83 16.39
N GLN A 24 4.65 -11.93 15.97
CA GLN A 24 4.29 -11.98 14.57
C GLN A 24 4.91 -10.75 13.89
N PRO A 25 5.65 -10.93 12.79
CA PRO A 25 6.30 -9.81 12.13
C PRO A 25 5.23 -8.80 11.73
N LEU A 26 5.42 -7.55 12.15
CA LEU A 26 4.52 -6.47 11.79
C LEU A 26 4.50 -6.30 10.27
N GLU A 27 3.34 -6.47 9.65
CA GLU A 27 3.18 -6.30 8.20
C GLU A 27 3.04 -4.83 7.83
N ILE A 28 3.56 -4.44 6.66
CA ILE A 28 3.40 -3.09 6.14
C ILE A 28 2.05 -2.98 5.42
N VAL A 29 1.24 -2.03 5.89
CA VAL A 29 -0.06 -1.65 5.31
C VAL A 29 0.09 -0.37 4.50
N GLN A 30 -0.48 -0.39 3.30
CA GLN A 30 -0.53 0.76 2.40
C GLN A 30 -1.86 1.52 2.55
N THR A 31 -1.77 2.85 2.60
CA THR A 31 -2.89 3.77 2.52
C THR A 31 -2.67 4.79 1.41
N VAL A 32 -3.76 5.26 0.78
CA VAL A 32 -3.68 6.07 -0.42
C VAL A 32 -4.62 7.27 -0.33
N ASP A 33 -4.08 8.47 -0.53
CA ASP A 33 -4.85 9.71 -0.74
C ASP A 33 -5.28 9.79 -2.21
N HIS A 34 -6.46 9.23 -2.51
CA HIS A 34 -7.01 9.15 -3.87
C HIS A 34 -7.24 10.53 -4.51
N ASP A 35 -7.85 11.47 -3.78
CA ASP A 35 -8.08 12.85 -4.26
C ASP A 35 -6.75 13.59 -4.52
N GLY A 36 -5.74 13.31 -3.70
CA GLY A 36 -4.38 13.79 -3.91
C GLY A 36 -3.75 13.21 -5.18
N MET A 37 -3.94 11.92 -5.44
CA MET A 37 -3.44 11.26 -6.65
C MET A 37 -4.11 11.78 -7.92
N GLU A 38 -5.44 12.00 -7.90
CA GLU A 38 -6.18 12.56 -9.04
C GLU A 38 -5.61 13.93 -9.45
N ARG A 39 -5.33 14.79 -8.48
CA ARG A 39 -4.70 16.10 -8.72
C ARG A 39 -3.29 15.99 -9.31
N CYS A 40 -2.57 14.89 -9.05
CA CYS A 40 -1.27 14.63 -9.66
C CYS A 40 -1.36 14.16 -11.11
N LEU A 41 -2.44 13.47 -11.52
CA LEU A 41 -2.55 12.82 -12.83
C LEU A 41 -2.36 13.77 -14.01
N GLN A 42 -2.75 15.04 -13.89
CA GLN A 42 -2.60 16.06 -14.94
C GLN A 42 -3.14 15.60 -16.32
N GLY A 43 -4.18 14.76 -16.34
CA GLY A 43 -4.78 14.23 -17.58
C GLY A 43 -4.05 13.05 -18.22
N ILE A 44 -3.03 12.47 -17.57
CA ILE A 44 -2.39 11.24 -18.02
C ILE A 44 -3.30 10.05 -17.73
N ALA A 45 -3.55 9.22 -18.75
CA ALA A 45 -4.34 8.00 -18.64
C ALA A 45 -3.63 6.82 -19.29
N GLY A 46 -4.09 5.60 -18.99
CA GLY A 46 -3.62 4.38 -19.66
C GLY A 46 -2.18 3.96 -19.32
N PHE A 47 -1.68 4.32 -18.13
CA PHE A 47 -0.39 3.84 -17.65
C PHE A 47 -0.56 2.76 -16.59
N SER A 48 0.44 1.89 -16.49
CA SER A 48 0.60 1.00 -15.36
C SER A 48 2.08 0.68 -15.18
N LEU A 49 2.62 0.96 -14.00
CA LEU A 49 4.04 0.79 -13.70
C LEU A 49 4.24 0.42 -12.25
N THR A 50 5.42 -0.14 -11.95
CA THR A 50 5.84 -0.45 -10.59
C THR A 50 6.87 0.58 -10.14
N MET A 51 6.68 1.11 -8.93
CA MET A 51 7.65 1.99 -8.27
C MET A 51 8.23 1.29 -7.06
N GLN A 52 9.52 1.52 -6.82
CA GLN A 52 10.19 1.21 -5.57
C GLN A 52 10.57 2.51 -4.88
N CYS A 53 10.26 2.63 -3.60
CA CYS A 53 10.46 3.85 -2.82
C CYS A 53 11.02 3.52 -1.45
N ARG A 54 11.67 4.51 -0.84
CA ARG A 54 11.97 4.48 0.59
C ARG A 54 10.86 5.18 1.38
N VAL A 55 10.55 4.71 2.57
CA VAL A 55 9.57 5.34 3.45
C VAL A 55 10.27 6.35 4.38
N ASP A 56 9.71 7.55 4.52
CA ASP A 56 10.18 8.59 5.45
C ASP A 56 9.62 8.44 6.88
N ALA A 57 10.01 9.33 7.79
CA ALA A 57 9.60 9.31 9.19
C ALA A 57 8.09 9.54 9.38
N GLU A 58 7.43 10.16 8.41
CA GLU A 58 5.98 10.37 8.39
C GLU A 58 5.21 9.25 7.67
N GLY A 59 5.93 8.19 7.28
CA GLY A 59 5.36 7.03 6.59
C GLY A 59 5.11 7.27 5.11
N ARG A 60 5.62 8.34 4.50
CA ARG A 60 5.40 8.66 3.08
C ARG A 60 6.46 8.02 2.21
N ALA A 61 6.08 7.65 0.99
CA ALA A 61 7.04 7.24 -0.02
C ALA A 61 7.86 8.43 -0.55
N GLN A 62 9.17 8.29 -0.53
CA GLN A 62 10.15 9.25 -1.03
C GLN A 62 11.25 8.57 -1.86
N GLY A 63 11.96 9.36 -2.68
CA GLY A 63 13.09 8.88 -3.48
C GLY A 63 12.71 7.74 -4.41
N CYS A 64 11.52 7.81 -5.02
CA CYS A 64 10.97 6.69 -5.76
C CYS A 64 11.63 6.50 -7.12
N GLU A 65 11.79 5.24 -7.53
CA GLU A 65 12.29 4.85 -8.84
C GLU A 65 11.30 3.95 -9.56
N VAL A 66 11.19 4.10 -10.88
CA VAL A 66 10.38 3.21 -11.71
C VAL A 66 11.22 2.00 -12.09
N GLN A 67 10.80 0.79 -11.70
CA GLN A 67 11.58 -0.44 -11.87
C GLN A 67 11.88 -0.79 -13.34
N ASN A 68 10.98 -0.45 -14.27
CA ASN A 68 11.15 -0.72 -15.71
C ASN A 68 10.84 0.55 -16.53
N PRO A 69 11.79 1.51 -16.59
CA PRO A 69 11.50 2.85 -17.11
C PRO A 69 11.43 2.88 -18.65
N THR A 70 10.27 3.27 -19.17
CA THR A 70 10.04 3.50 -20.61
C THR A 70 10.24 4.98 -20.96
N ALA A 71 10.30 5.31 -22.25
CA ALA A 71 10.33 6.72 -22.68
C ALA A 71 9.09 7.50 -22.20
N ALA A 72 7.92 6.84 -22.16
CA ALA A 72 6.70 7.43 -21.64
C ALA A 72 6.77 7.65 -20.13
N SER A 73 7.38 6.73 -19.37
CA SER A 73 7.47 6.89 -17.92
C SER A 73 8.43 8.03 -17.54
N ARG A 74 9.56 8.17 -18.25
CA ARG A 74 10.53 9.25 -18.03
C ARG A 74 9.96 10.63 -18.33
N ARG A 75 9.16 10.77 -19.40
CA ARG A 75 8.49 12.05 -19.73
C ARG A 75 7.54 12.53 -18.64
N ASN A 76 6.97 11.59 -17.87
CA ASN A 76 5.97 11.87 -16.85
C ASN A 76 6.47 11.55 -15.44
N ASP A 77 7.81 11.48 -15.25
CA ASP A 77 8.41 11.09 -13.97
C ASP A 77 7.89 11.95 -12.82
N ARG A 78 7.86 13.27 -13.00
CA ARG A 78 7.31 14.21 -12.00
C ARG A 78 5.87 13.89 -11.59
N THR A 79 5.04 13.41 -12.51
CA THR A 79 3.67 13.00 -12.21
C THR A 79 3.66 11.75 -11.34
N PHE A 80 4.48 10.75 -11.66
CA PHE A 80 4.56 9.52 -10.85
C PHE A 80 5.17 9.79 -9.47
N GLN A 81 6.18 10.66 -9.36
CA GLN A 81 6.71 11.11 -8.07
C GLN A 81 5.63 11.82 -7.23
N CYS A 82 4.81 12.68 -7.87
CA CYS A 82 3.68 13.32 -7.20
C CYS A 82 2.68 12.27 -6.70
N MET A 83 2.32 11.29 -7.52
CA MET A 83 1.40 10.22 -7.12
C MET A 83 1.95 9.36 -5.98
N ALA A 84 3.22 8.97 -6.05
CA ALA A 84 3.88 8.21 -4.99
C ALA A 84 3.86 8.96 -3.65
N SER A 85 4.03 10.28 -3.66
CA SER A 85 3.94 11.11 -2.43
C SER A 85 2.57 11.11 -1.75
N LYS A 86 1.53 10.58 -2.42
CA LYS A 86 0.16 10.41 -1.88
C LYS A 86 -0.07 9.05 -1.25
N MET A 87 0.96 8.21 -1.20
CA MET A 87 0.92 6.94 -0.52
C MET A 87 1.58 7.06 0.85
N ARG A 88 1.01 6.34 1.81
CA ARG A 88 1.64 6.15 3.11
C ARG A 88 1.69 4.69 3.49
N PHE A 89 2.73 4.32 4.21
CA PHE A 89 3.10 2.99 4.61
C PHE A 89 3.32 3.00 6.13
N HIS A 90 2.55 2.17 6.81
CA HIS A 90 2.63 2.00 8.26
C HIS A 90 2.62 0.51 8.56
N TYR A 91 3.19 0.11 9.68
CA TYR A 91 2.98 -1.23 10.20
C TYR A 91 1.54 -1.41 10.69
N THR A 92 1.12 -2.66 10.93
CA THR A 92 -0.22 -3.00 11.41
C THR A 92 -0.59 -2.37 12.76
N ASP A 93 0.40 -1.96 13.55
CA ASP A 93 0.21 -1.23 14.82
C ASP A 93 0.05 0.30 14.63
N GLY A 94 0.15 0.79 13.39
CA GLY A 94 0.02 2.20 13.01
C GLY A 94 1.33 3.00 13.06
N THR A 95 2.46 2.39 13.44
CA THR A 95 3.76 3.08 13.38
C THR A 95 4.22 3.29 11.93
N PRO A 96 4.81 4.45 11.58
CA PRO A 96 5.38 4.65 10.25
C PRO A 96 6.40 3.57 9.91
N ALA A 97 6.34 3.02 8.70
CA ALA A 97 7.31 2.03 8.23
C ALA A 97 8.64 2.67 7.80
N GLU A 98 9.17 3.58 8.63
CA GLU A 98 10.31 4.44 8.30
C GLU A 98 11.55 3.62 7.89
N GLY A 99 12.21 4.04 6.82
CA GLY A 99 13.45 3.43 6.35
C GLY A 99 13.26 2.19 5.49
N GLU A 100 12.07 1.60 5.48
CA GLU A 100 11.73 0.44 4.67
C GLU A 100 11.72 0.76 3.17
N TRP A 101 12.02 -0.28 2.38
CA TRP A 101 11.87 -0.26 0.94
C TRP A 101 10.54 -0.90 0.56
N VAL A 102 9.66 -0.12 -0.06
CA VAL A 102 8.34 -0.58 -0.49
C VAL A 102 8.26 -0.60 -2.02
N GLU A 103 7.60 -1.62 -2.54
CA GLU A 103 7.29 -1.73 -3.96
C GLU A 103 5.77 -1.73 -4.14
N PHE A 104 5.27 -0.87 -5.03
CA PHE A 104 3.84 -0.78 -5.32
C PHE A 104 3.57 -0.46 -6.79
N ARG A 105 2.37 -0.83 -7.24
CA ARG A 105 1.92 -0.57 -8.60
C ARG A 105 1.13 0.74 -8.66
N LEU A 106 1.53 1.64 -9.56
CA LEU A 106 0.70 2.75 -10.01
C LEU A 106 -0.08 2.36 -11.25
N GLY A 107 -1.35 2.76 -11.31
CA GLY A 107 -2.21 2.55 -12.46
C GLY A 107 -3.08 3.77 -12.73
N GLY A 108 -3.19 4.18 -13.98
CA GLY A 108 -4.15 5.22 -14.37
C GLY A 108 -5.61 4.75 -14.31
N GLN A 109 -5.83 3.43 -14.34
CA GLN A 109 -7.18 2.84 -14.23
C GLN A 109 -7.66 2.75 -12.76
N THR A 110 -6.76 2.62 -11.79
CA THR A 110 -7.10 2.54 -10.36
C THR A 110 -7.48 3.89 -9.75
N VAL A 111 -7.17 4.99 -10.43
CA VAL A 111 -7.51 6.35 -9.97
C VAL A 111 -8.83 6.83 -10.57
N LEU A 112 -9.14 6.46 -11.82
CA LEU A 112 -10.34 6.94 -12.52
C LEU A 112 -11.57 6.05 -12.28
N GLY A 113 -11.70 5.52 -11.06
CA GLY A 113 -12.80 4.65 -10.63
C GLY A 113 -14.17 5.26 -10.91
N GLU A 114 -14.77 4.80 -12.00
CA GLU A 114 -16.18 4.85 -12.40
C GLU A 114 -16.85 6.21 -12.69
N GLY A 115 -16.49 7.32 -12.04
CA GLY A 115 -17.17 8.60 -12.23
C GLY A 115 -16.64 9.46 -13.39
N GLU A 116 -15.32 9.67 -13.44
CA GLU A 116 -14.72 10.70 -14.29
C GLU A 116 -14.48 10.27 -15.74
N TYR A 117 -14.12 9.00 -15.97
CA TYR A 117 -13.94 8.48 -17.34
C TYR A 117 -15.26 8.50 -18.12
N ALA A 118 -16.38 8.22 -17.45
CA ALA A 118 -17.72 8.33 -18.02
C ALA A 118 -18.09 9.79 -18.31
N ARG A 119 -17.76 10.72 -17.40
CA ARG A 119 -17.99 12.16 -17.59
C ARG A 119 -17.22 12.71 -18.79
N HIS A 120 -15.91 12.45 -18.89
CA HIS A 120 -15.09 12.90 -20.02
C HIS A 120 -15.55 12.31 -21.37
N ARG A 121 -15.96 11.03 -21.40
CA ARG A 121 -16.53 10.41 -22.59
C ARG A 121 -17.87 11.06 -22.98
N ASN A 122 -18.73 11.35 -22.02
CA ASN A 122 -20.04 11.94 -22.26
C ASN A 122 -19.95 13.40 -22.71
N GLU A 123 -19.04 14.18 -22.11
CA GLU A 123 -18.79 15.56 -22.55
C GLU A 123 -18.23 15.63 -23.97
N ARG A 124 -17.34 14.71 -24.34
CA ARG A 124 -16.84 14.60 -25.72
C ARG A 124 -17.98 14.28 -26.70
N ARG A 125 -18.83 13.29 -26.40
CA ARG A 125 -19.99 12.93 -27.23
C ARG A 125 -21.02 14.06 -27.34
N LYS A 126 -21.19 14.85 -26.28
CA LYS A 126 -22.09 16.02 -26.29
C LYS A 126 -21.60 17.07 -27.27
N ARG A 127 -20.31 17.42 -27.24
CA ARG A 127 -19.71 18.38 -28.18
C ARG A 127 -19.80 17.92 -29.64
N GLU A 128 -19.61 16.64 -29.90
CA GLU A 128 -19.75 16.07 -31.24
C GLU A 128 -21.20 16.16 -31.75
N ARG A 129 -22.21 16.04 -30.86
CA ARG A 129 -23.63 16.20 -31.22
C ARG A 129 -24.06 17.66 -31.41
N GLU A 130 -23.45 18.60 -30.70
CA GLU A 130 -23.72 20.03 -30.83
C GLU A 130 -23.02 20.66 -32.04
N ALA A 131 -22.10 19.93 -32.68
CA ALA A 131 -21.39 20.35 -33.89
C ALA A 131 -22.06 19.89 -35.20
N HIS A 132 -23.20 19.20 -35.11
CA HIS A 132 -24.04 18.72 -36.23
C HIS A 132 -25.45 19.30 -36.12
#